data_AF-A0A4Y2CTK9-F1
#
_entry.id   AF-A0A4Y2CTK9-F1
#
_cell.length_a   1.000
_cell.length_b   1.000
_cell.length_c   1.000
_cell.angle_alpha   90.00
_cell.angle_beta   90.00
_cell.angle_gamma   90.00
#
_symmetry.space_group_name_H-M   'P 1'
#
loop_
_entity.id
_entity.type
_entity.pdbx_description
1 polymer ?
#
loop_
_entity_poly.entity_id
_entity_poly.type
_entity_poly.pdbx_seq_one_letter_code
_entity_poly.pdbx_strand_id
1 'polypeptide(L)'
;MRSGDLLNETASAVQTKYFLFAKTFLDYQISVTVHKAFNSCRGVVSDKELMMASEAEIVEGLSKQGVIATRRINIKRGNEIIPTKHVILTFS
;
A
#
# COMPACT_ATOMS: atom_id res chain seq x y z
N MET A 1 -14.68 4.75 -12.76
CA MET A 1 -15.02 3.31 -12.83
C MET A 1 -16.02 3.11 -13.96
N ARG A 2 -15.72 2.22 -14.91
CA ARG A 2 -16.58 1.90 -16.07
C ARG A 2 -16.90 0.40 -16.18
N SER A 3 -16.57 -0.40 -15.15
CA SER A 3 -16.76 -1.87 -15.12
C SER A 3 -18.00 -2.33 -14.35
N GLY A 4 -18.63 -1.47 -13.55
CA GLY A 4 -19.71 -1.87 -12.64
C GLY A 4 -19.22 -2.49 -11.32
N ASP A 5 -17.91 -2.53 -11.10
CA ASP A 5 -17.34 -3.07 -9.86
C ASP A 5 -17.61 -2.15 -8.65
N LEU A 6 -17.81 -2.78 -7.49
CA LEU A 6 -17.95 -2.11 -6.19
C LEU A 6 -16.72 -2.36 -5.33
N LEU A 7 -16.25 -1.32 -4.65
CA LEU A 7 -15.25 -1.45 -3.59
C LEU A 7 -15.96 -1.50 -2.24
N ASN A 8 -15.60 -2.51 -1.44
CA ASN A 8 -16.10 -2.70 -0.09
C ASN A 8 -14.92 -2.83 0.88
N GLU A 9 -14.94 -2.03 1.95
CA GLU A 9 -14.01 -2.16 3.06
C GLU A 9 -14.62 -3.07 4.12
N THR A 10 -13.89 -4.10 4.52
CA THR A 10 -14.35 -5.06 5.54
C THR A 10 -13.76 -4.71 6.90
N ALA A 11 -14.57 -4.79 7.95
CA ALA A 11 -14.15 -4.49 9.32
C ALA A 11 -13.28 -5.58 9.96
N SER A 12 -13.23 -6.79 9.38
CA SER A 12 -12.42 -7.89 9.90
C SER A 12 -12.01 -8.90 8.84
N ALA A 13 -10.90 -9.60 9.09
CA ALA A 13 -10.43 -10.70 8.23
C ALA A 13 -11.45 -11.84 8.09
N VAL A 14 -12.26 -12.07 9.14
CA VAL A 14 -13.35 -13.06 9.10
C VAL A 14 -14.40 -12.64 8.06
N GLN A 15 -14.81 -11.38 8.07
CA GLN A 15 -15.75 -10.84 7.10
C GLN A 15 -15.18 -10.89 5.67
N THR A 16 -13.90 -10.55 5.49
CA THR A 16 -13.22 -10.66 4.18
C THR A 16 -13.28 -12.08 3.64
N LYS A 17 -13.04 -13.10 4.47
CA LYS A 17 -13.11 -14.51 4.06
C LYS A 17 -14.51 -14.88 3.59
N TYR A 18 -15.56 -14.48 4.32
CA TYR A 18 -16.94 -14.76 3.90
C TYR A 18 -17.28 -14.14 2.54
N PHE A 19 -16.88 -12.88 2.30
CA PHE A 19 -17.09 -12.24 1.00
C PHE A 19 -16.32 -12.94 -0.13
N LEU A 20 -15.09 -13.39 0.10
CA LEU A 20 -14.32 -14.11 -0.92
C LEU A 20 -14.95 -15.46 -1.33
N PHE A 21 -15.68 -16.10 -0.41
CA PHE A 21 -16.42 -17.33 -0.70
C PHE A 21 -17.80 -17.09 -1.33
N ALA A 22 -18.35 -15.87 -1.24
CA ALA A 22 -19.64 -15.55 -1.80
C ALA A 22 -19.65 -15.73 -3.33
N LYS A 23 -20.65 -16.46 -3.83
CA LYS A 23 -20.90 -16.65 -5.26
C LYS A 23 -22.15 -15.91 -5.74
N THR A 24 -23.04 -15.58 -4.81
CA THR A 24 -24.29 -14.88 -5.08
C THR A 24 -24.48 -13.72 -4.12
N PHE A 25 -25.14 -12.67 -4.61
CA PHE A 25 -25.65 -11.58 -3.78
C PHE A 25 -27.08 -11.31 -4.23
N LEU A 26 -28.04 -11.57 -3.33
CA LEU A 26 -29.44 -11.77 -3.71
C LEU A 26 -29.53 -12.86 -4.81
N ASP A 27 -30.20 -12.56 -5.93
CA ASP A 27 -30.37 -13.48 -7.06
C ASP A 27 -29.28 -13.31 -8.14
N TYR A 28 -28.28 -12.46 -7.92
CA TYR A 28 -27.21 -12.21 -8.89
C TYR A 28 -25.97 -13.04 -8.59
N GLN A 29 -25.40 -13.64 -9.64
CA GLN A 29 -24.07 -14.24 -9.58
C GLN A 29 -23.02 -13.14 -9.49
N ILE A 30 -22.12 -13.26 -8.53
CA ILE A 30 -21.04 -12.29 -8.29
C ILE A 30 -19.68 -13.00 -8.25
N SER A 31 -18.64 -12.23 -8.49
CA SER A 31 -17.27 -12.63 -8.20
C SER A 31 -16.64 -11.62 -7.26
N VAL A 32 -15.98 -12.10 -6.22
CA VAL A 32 -15.30 -11.25 -5.24
C VAL A 32 -13.80 -11.53 -5.34
N THR A 33 -13.02 -10.46 -5.46
CA THR A 33 -11.56 -10.53 -5.50
C THR A 33 -10.95 -9.52 -4.54
N VAL A 34 -9.80 -9.87 -3.98
CA VAL A 34 -9.03 -8.94 -3.14
C VAL A 34 -8.47 -7.84 -4.03
N HIS A 35 -8.76 -6.58 -3.72
CA HIS A 35 -8.27 -5.46 -4.51
C HIS A 35 -6.77 -5.20 -4.29
N LYS A 36 -5.94 -5.38 -5.31
CA LYS A 36 -4.46 -5.40 -5.16
C LYS A 36 -3.85 -4.11 -4.62
N ALA A 37 -4.43 -2.93 -4.91
CA ALA A 37 -3.81 -1.64 -4.57
C ALA A 37 -4.38 -0.97 -3.31
N PHE A 38 -5.52 -1.43 -2.79
CA PHE A 38 -6.19 -0.79 -1.64
C PHE A 38 -5.98 -1.55 -0.32
N ASN A 39 -5.33 -2.72 -0.35
CA ASN A 39 -4.91 -3.45 0.85
C ASN A 39 -3.49 -3.04 1.27
N SER A 40 -3.18 -1.76 1.18
CA SER A 40 -1.92 -1.22 1.66
C SER A 40 -2.14 0.18 2.20
N CYS A 41 -1.47 0.53 3.29
CA CYS A 41 -1.45 1.90 3.78
C CYS A 41 -0.07 2.51 3.56
N ARG A 42 0.00 3.85 3.54
CA ARG A 42 1.26 4.57 3.36
C ARG A 42 1.48 5.55 4.49
N GLY A 43 2.71 5.61 5.00
CA GLY A 43 3.16 6.57 6.00
C GLY A 43 4.39 7.33 5.52
N VAL A 44 4.57 8.57 5.99
CA VAL A 44 5.79 9.34 5.74
C VAL A 44 6.60 9.38 7.01
N VAL A 45 7.87 9.01 6.93
CA VAL A 45 8.84 9.17 8.01
C VAL A 45 9.96 10.12 7.58
N SER A 46 10.52 10.83 8.55
CA SER A 46 11.49 11.91 8.30
C SER A 46 12.69 11.76 9.22
N ASP A 47 13.80 11.26 8.71
CA ASP A 47 15.01 11.08 9.52
C ASP A 47 16.28 11.33 8.70
N LYS A 48 17.27 11.99 9.30
CA LYS A 48 18.55 12.27 8.63
C LYS A 48 19.33 11.00 8.33
N GLU A 49 19.25 9.96 9.17
CA GLU A 49 19.97 8.71 8.96
C GLU A 49 19.46 7.97 7.71
N LEU A 50 18.18 8.12 7.40
CA LEU A 50 17.57 7.53 6.19
C LEU A 50 18.10 8.13 4.89
N MET A 51 18.74 9.31 4.91
CA MET A 51 19.37 9.90 3.72
C MET A 51 20.46 8.99 3.15
N MET A 52 21.16 8.27 4.01
CA MET A 52 22.30 7.44 3.63
C MET A 52 21.89 6.01 3.25
N ALA A 53 20.73 5.56 3.72
CA ALA A 53 20.19 4.26 3.37
C ALA A 53 19.56 4.29 1.96
N SER A 54 19.71 3.22 1.21
CA SER A 54 18.94 2.92 0.00
C SER A 54 17.51 2.49 0.34
N GLU A 55 16.60 2.52 -0.64
CA GLU A 55 15.22 2.06 -0.41
C GLU A 55 15.16 0.56 -0.06
N ALA A 56 16.06 -0.25 -0.61
CA ALA A 56 16.16 -1.68 -0.32
C ALA A 56 16.58 -1.94 1.14
N GLU A 57 17.61 -1.24 1.64
CA GLU A 57 18.04 -1.35 3.03
C GLU A 57 16.93 -0.93 4.01
N ILE A 58 16.13 0.08 3.66
CA ILE A 58 15.00 0.52 4.48
C ILE A 58 13.91 -0.56 4.52
N VAL A 59 13.57 -1.17 3.38
CA VAL A 59 12.59 -2.27 3.34
C VAL A 59 13.09 -3.46 4.17
N GLU A 60 14.35 -3.85 4.03
CA GLU A 60 14.94 -4.95 4.78
C GLU A 60 14.91 -4.67 6.30
N GLY A 61 15.38 -3.49 6.71
CA GLY A 61 15.45 -3.11 8.13
C GLY A 61 14.09 -2.91 8.79
N LEU A 62 13.06 -2.53 8.03
CA LEU A 62 11.69 -2.31 8.54
C LEU A 62 10.69 -3.43 8.18
N SER A 63 11.18 -4.54 7.62
CA SER A 63 10.34 -5.67 7.20
C SER A 63 9.53 -6.26 8.35
N LYS A 64 10.11 -6.33 9.56
CA LYS A 64 9.44 -6.83 10.77
C LYS A 64 8.28 -5.94 11.24
N GLN A 65 8.26 -4.68 10.84
CA GLN A 65 7.21 -3.70 11.11
C GLN A 65 6.15 -3.67 10.00
N GLY A 66 6.23 -4.57 9.02
CA GLY A 66 5.24 -4.71 7.95
C GLY A 66 5.47 -3.82 6.74
N VAL A 67 6.64 -3.17 6.61
CA VAL A 67 6.98 -2.39 5.41
C VAL A 67 7.27 -3.34 4.24
N ILE A 68 6.54 -3.16 3.15
CA ILE A 68 6.68 -3.96 1.92
C ILE A 68 7.31 -3.19 0.75
N ALA A 69 7.27 -1.86 0.80
CA ALA A 69 7.90 -1.02 -0.20
C ALA A 69 8.24 0.35 0.38
N THR A 70 9.28 0.95 -0.17
CA THR A 70 9.82 2.24 0.26
C THR A 70 10.00 3.13 -0.96
N ARG A 71 9.71 4.44 -0.84
CA ARG A 71 9.98 5.44 -1.88
C ARG A 71 10.51 6.73 -1.28
N ARG A 72 11.67 7.21 -1.72
CA ARG A 72 12.23 8.50 -1.31
C ARG A 72 11.48 9.65 -1.97
N ILE A 73 11.18 10.67 -1.17
CA ILE A 73 10.67 11.93 -1.70
C ILE A 73 11.87 12.75 -2.16
N ASN A 74 11.87 13.11 -3.43
CA ASN A 74 12.88 13.98 -4.02
C ASN A 74 12.25 15.34 -4.33
N ILE A 75 13.02 16.41 -4.15
CA ILE A 75 12.64 17.76 -4.57
C ILE A 75 13.31 18.05 -5.90
N LYS A 76 12.55 18.56 -6.86
CA LYS A 76 13.10 19.07 -8.12
C LYS A 76 13.40 20.56 -7.99
N ARG A 77 14.65 20.98 -8.20
CA ARG A 77 15.05 22.39 -8.35
C ARG A 77 15.68 22.60 -9.71
N GLY A 78 15.00 23.35 -10.58
CA GLY A 78 15.39 23.47 -11.98
C GLY A 78 15.46 22.09 -12.65
N ASN A 79 16.64 21.70 -13.12
CA ASN A 79 16.88 20.40 -13.75
C ASN A 79 17.45 19.34 -12.79
N GLU A 80 17.70 19.69 -11.53
CA GLU A 80 18.28 18.77 -10.55
C GLU A 80 17.20 18.09 -9.70
N ILE A 81 17.42 16.80 -9.40
CA ILE A 81 16.62 16.00 -8.48
C ILE A 81 17.43 15.83 -7.19
N ILE A 82 16.94 16.38 -6.09
CA ILE A 82 17.63 16.40 -4.80
C ILE A 82 16.89 15.45 -3.85
N PRO A 83 17.54 14.38 -3.35
CA PRO A 83 16.94 13.49 -2.37
C PRO A 83 16.69 14.19 -1.05
N THR A 84 15.63 13.81 -0.35
CA THR A 84 15.30 14.34 0.97
C THR A 84 15.28 13.24 2.03
N LYS A 85 15.32 13.67 3.29
CA LYS A 85 15.20 12.80 4.47
C LYS A 85 13.83 12.15 4.62
N HIS A 86 12.88 12.51 3.75
CA HIS A 86 11.51 12.07 3.80
C HIS A 86 11.32 10.83 2.92
N VAL A 87 10.74 9.80 3.51
CA VAL A 87 10.55 8.51 2.88
C VAL A 87 9.11 8.07 3.07
N ILE A 88 8.48 7.61 1.99
CA ILE A 88 7.16 7.00 2.02
C ILE A 88 7.35 5.51 2.21
N LEU A 89 6.81 4.99 3.31
CA LEU A 89 6.72 3.57 3.61
C LEU A 89 5.35 3.07 3.17
N THR A 90 5.30 1.91 2.54
CA THR A 90 4.06 1.20 2.20
C THR A 90 3.98 -0.05 3.06
N PHE A 91 2.87 -0.24 3.76
CA PHE A 91 2.58 -1.39 4.61
C PHE A 91 1.51 -2.25 3.95
N SER A 92 1.58 -3.57 4.14
CA SER A 92 0.56 -4.53 3.70
C SER A 92 -0.49 -4.82 4.75
#